data_AF-A0A5C1E771-F1
#
_entry.id   AF-A0A5C1E771-F1
#
_cell.length_a   1.000
_cell.length_b   1.000
_cell.length_c   1.000
_cell.angle_alpha   90.00
_cell.angle_beta   90.00
_cell.angle_gamma   90.00
#
_symmetry.space_group_name_H-M   'P 1'
#
loop_
_entity.id
_entity.type
_entity.pdbx_description
1 polymer ?
#
loop_
_entity_poly.entity_id
_entity_poly.type
_entity_poly.pdbx_seq_one_letter_code
_entity_poly.pdbx_strand_id
1 'polypeptide(L)'
;MTSTSAPCRLVQVPAVSADAAYTTDAAAATAATPPHPSAGHPSPDPWRDCLAAALAARGCIPDAAQQRALTRLALLAAAVAGCVESAPGAAGPRGLFLWGGVGRGKTLLVDLLAASLPPGTVLRRHQHAFLADLHRAIAAAREGGADDAFAQAVDDLLAGARLLVLDEFHAHDIADALILGRALAAIHAAGAALVFTANHPPAELWPDTAFHQAQADRYQPVADFIARHCDLLEVDGGQDYRLQGAAAAPRWWVGATAAEGDTALADWLGLPFGGRAGDAAGAASKGVANPGGEKLILAGRPIPVRARAGAGEGGLWFDFAALCGSPRSPGDYLALALQAPRLAISDVPRFGPRDGDALRRFIWLIDAAYEAGVALAATATSPWDELLDGAPDLARLLGRDLRRCASRLAEMTRRSPRVPDRAGSRGA
;
A
#
# COMPACT_ATOMS: atom_id res chain seq x y z
N MET A 1 48.06 -50.16 3.80
CA MET A 1 48.42 -49.21 2.71
C MET A 1 48.22 -50.00 1.42
N THR A 2 47.25 -49.82 0.54
CA THR A 2 46.30 -48.75 0.16
C THR A 2 45.15 -49.47 -0.59
N SER A 3 43.91 -49.44 -0.07
CA SER A 3 42.75 -48.71 -0.64
C SER A 3 42.53 -48.81 -2.16
N THR A 4 41.63 -49.69 -2.59
CA THR A 4 40.69 -49.45 -3.71
C THR A 4 39.46 -50.36 -3.57
N SER A 5 38.29 -49.81 -3.24
CA SER A 5 37.00 -50.51 -3.29
C SER A 5 36.01 -49.75 -4.17
N ALA A 6 35.39 -50.48 -5.11
CA ALA A 6 34.40 -50.02 -6.07
C ALA A 6 33.06 -49.57 -5.43
N PRO A 7 32.23 -48.77 -6.12
CA PRO A 7 31.20 -47.94 -5.50
C PRO A 7 29.85 -48.65 -5.33
N CYS A 8 29.13 -48.22 -4.31
CA CYS A 8 27.82 -48.70 -3.90
C CYS A 8 26.71 -48.06 -4.77
N ARG A 9 25.80 -48.90 -5.28
CA ARG A 9 24.55 -48.50 -5.95
C ARG A 9 23.60 -47.89 -4.92
N LEU A 10 23.20 -46.64 -5.11
CA LEU A 10 22.06 -46.02 -4.44
C LEU A 10 21.06 -45.48 -5.47
N VAL A 11 19.82 -45.86 -5.18
CA VAL A 11 18.51 -45.57 -5.77
C VAL A 11 18.37 -44.16 -6.34
N GLN A 12 17.87 -44.07 -7.59
CA GLN A 12 17.43 -42.83 -8.22
C GLN A 12 16.22 -42.23 -7.50
N VAL A 13 16.33 -40.97 -7.11
CA VAL A 13 15.23 -40.07 -6.74
C VAL A 13 15.32 -38.87 -7.69
N PRO A 14 14.23 -38.41 -8.32
CA PRO A 14 14.31 -37.47 -9.43
C PRO A 14 14.82 -36.10 -9.00
N ALA A 15 15.62 -35.49 -9.87
CA ALA A 15 16.08 -34.12 -9.77
C ALA A 15 14.89 -33.16 -9.81
N VAL A 16 14.76 -32.32 -8.78
CA VAL A 16 13.91 -31.13 -8.83
C VAL A 16 14.79 -29.97 -9.26
N SER A 17 14.77 -29.65 -10.55
CA SER A 17 15.11 -28.32 -11.04
C SER A 17 13.83 -27.52 -11.16
N ALA A 18 13.81 -26.30 -10.62
CA ALA A 18 13.38 -25.11 -11.35
C ALA A 18 13.45 -23.90 -10.41
N ASP A 19 14.24 -22.93 -10.84
CA ASP A 19 14.18 -21.54 -10.45
C ASP A 19 12.74 -21.04 -10.31
N ALA A 20 12.43 -20.46 -9.15
CA ALA A 20 11.36 -19.49 -9.01
C ALA A 20 12.01 -18.16 -8.63
N ALA A 21 12.79 -17.64 -9.58
CA ALA A 21 13.09 -16.23 -9.65
C ALA A 21 11.75 -15.48 -9.70
N TYR A 22 11.62 -14.44 -8.88
CA TYR A 22 10.57 -13.44 -9.01
C TYR A 22 10.72 -12.75 -10.38
N THR A 23 10.17 -13.35 -11.42
CA THR A 23 9.81 -12.63 -12.64
C THR A 23 8.51 -11.89 -12.32
N THR A 24 8.63 -10.60 -12.02
CA THR A 24 7.49 -9.69 -12.10
C THR A 24 6.95 -9.74 -13.52
N ASP A 25 5.79 -10.38 -13.66
CA ASP A 25 5.04 -10.49 -14.89
C ASP A 25 4.58 -9.08 -15.32
N ALA A 26 5.33 -8.52 -16.27
CA ALA A 26 5.01 -7.30 -16.97
C ALA A 26 3.93 -7.59 -18.01
N ALA A 27 2.69 -7.81 -17.57
CA ALA A 27 1.57 -8.04 -18.49
C ALA A 27 0.21 -7.64 -17.89
N ALA A 28 -0.01 -6.34 -17.66
CA ALA A 28 -1.34 -5.74 -17.72
C ALA A 28 -1.24 -4.23 -18.02
N ALA A 29 -1.87 -3.82 -19.12
CA ALA A 29 -1.93 -2.47 -19.71
C ALA A 29 -0.62 -1.97 -20.37
N THR A 30 -0.51 -2.22 -21.68
CA THR A 30 0.37 -1.48 -22.61
C THR A 30 -0.07 -0.01 -22.69
N ALA A 31 0.22 0.77 -21.65
CA ALA A 31 0.42 2.20 -21.76
C ALA A 31 1.87 2.40 -22.23
N ALA A 32 2.05 3.05 -23.37
CA ALA A 32 3.36 3.28 -23.98
C ALA A 32 4.38 3.75 -22.94
N THR A 33 5.53 3.06 -22.85
CA THR A 33 6.69 3.53 -22.10
C THR A 33 6.94 4.97 -22.52
N PRO A 34 6.92 5.94 -21.60
CA PRO A 34 7.11 7.33 -21.99
C PRO A 34 8.49 7.49 -22.63
N PRO A 35 8.62 8.23 -23.74
CA PRO A 35 9.89 8.36 -24.43
C PRO A 35 10.93 8.98 -23.48
N HIS A 36 12.06 8.32 -23.29
CA HIS A 36 13.19 8.89 -22.57
C HIS A 36 13.61 10.18 -23.29
N PRO A 37 13.63 11.34 -22.62
CA PRO A 37 14.26 12.52 -23.21
C PRO A 37 15.74 12.20 -23.46
N SER A 38 16.25 12.51 -24.66
CA SER A 38 17.63 12.22 -25.02
C SER A 38 18.60 12.88 -24.04
N ALA A 39 19.61 12.14 -23.58
CA ALA A 39 20.70 12.65 -22.75
C ALA A 39 21.43 13.75 -23.54
N GLY A 40 21.09 15.01 -23.29
CA GLY A 40 21.61 16.14 -24.07
C GLY A 40 20.78 17.43 -23.99
N HIS A 41 19.56 17.42 -23.43
CA HIS A 41 18.79 18.65 -23.24
C HIS A 41 19.05 19.31 -21.87
N PRO A 42 19.52 20.58 -21.82
CA PRO A 42 19.87 21.27 -20.58
C PRO A 42 18.66 21.86 -19.82
N SER A 43 17.42 21.57 -20.24
CA SER A 43 16.20 22.06 -19.57
C SER A 43 15.46 20.92 -18.87
N PRO A 44 14.83 21.16 -17.70
CA PRO A 44 13.90 20.22 -17.06
C PRO A 44 12.54 20.09 -17.79
N ASP A 45 12.25 20.96 -18.77
CA ASP A 45 10.96 20.97 -19.47
C ASP A 45 10.62 19.65 -20.19
N PRO A 46 11.54 18.97 -20.92
CA PRO A 46 11.25 17.68 -21.56
C PRO A 46 10.89 16.58 -20.56
N TRP A 47 11.47 16.60 -19.37
CA TRP A 47 11.13 15.66 -18.30
C TRP A 47 9.75 15.93 -17.72
N ARG A 48 9.39 17.21 -17.54
CA ARG A 48 8.06 17.59 -17.07
C ARG A 48 6.98 17.19 -18.09
N ASP A 49 7.22 17.44 -19.37
CA ASP A 49 6.29 17.12 -20.43
C ASP A 49 6.13 15.60 -20.60
N CYS A 50 7.23 14.85 -20.48
CA CYS A 50 7.24 13.39 -20.47
C CYS A 50 6.40 12.81 -19.31
N LEU A 51 6.60 13.30 -18.08
CA LEU A 51 5.82 12.86 -16.92
C LEU A 51 4.34 13.27 -17.03
N ALA A 52 4.05 14.47 -17.53
CA ALA A 52 2.69 14.95 -17.73
C ALA A 52 1.95 14.14 -18.81
N ALA A 53 2.62 13.82 -19.93
CA ALA A 53 2.07 12.97 -20.98
C ALA A 53 1.78 11.55 -20.47
N ALA A 54 2.67 11.00 -19.64
CA ALA A 54 2.49 9.68 -19.04
C ALA A 54 1.32 9.62 -18.05
N LEU A 55 1.06 10.71 -17.30
CA LEU A 55 -0.17 10.85 -16.49
C LEU A 55 -1.42 10.96 -17.36
N ALA A 56 -1.39 11.79 -18.40
CA ALA A 56 -2.52 11.98 -19.30
C ALA A 56 -2.88 10.67 -20.02
N ALA A 57 -1.90 9.86 -20.41
CA ALA A 57 -2.10 8.53 -20.99
C ALA A 57 -2.81 7.56 -20.03
N ARG A 58 -2.73 7.79 -18.72
CA ARG A 58 -3.45 7.03 -17.69
C ARG A 58 -4.82 7.65 -17.35
N GLY A 59 -5.26 8.68 -18.07
CA GLY A 59 -6.54 9.37 -17.83
C GLY A 59 -6.56 10.22 -16.56
N CYS A 60 -5.42 10.46 -15.93
CA CYS A 60 -5.33 11.21 -14.68
C CYS A 60 -5.14 12.71 -14.97
N ILE A 61 -6.00 13.55 -14.38
CA ILE A 61 -5.81 15.01 -14.36
C ILE A 61 -5.14 15.38 -13.04
N PRO A 62 -3.89 15.86 -13.06
CA PRO A 62 -3.17 16.16 -11.82
C PRO A 62 -3.71 17.42 -11.15
N ASP A 63 -3.93 17.32 -9.84
CA ASP A 63 -4.26 18.48 -9.00
C ASP A 63 -3.05 19.42 -8.81
N ALA A 64 -3.25 20.57 -8.16
CA ALA A 64 -2.18 21.55 -7.95
C ALA A 64 -1.01 21.01 -7.12
N ALA A 65 -1.24 20.07 -6.20
CA ALA A 65 -0.18 19.45 -5.40
C ALA A 65 0.65 18.48 -6.24
N GLN A 66 -0.01 17.66 -7.06
CA GLN A 66 0.64 16.76 -8.02
C GLN A 66 1.41 17.53 -9.09
N GLN A 67 0.91 18.67 -9.58
CA GLN A 67 1.64 19.53 -10.52
C GLN A 67 2.96 20.07 -9.93
N ARG A 68 2.95 20.48 -8.65
CA ARG A 68 4.18 20.86 -7.94
C ARG A 68 5.13 19.67 -7.80
N ALA A 69 4.60 18.50 -7.43
CA ALA A 69 5.39 17.28 -7.32
C ALA A 69 6.02 16.87 -8.67
N LEU A 70 5.27 16.89 -9.77
CA LEU A 70 5.75 16.60 -11.12
C LEU A 70 6.86 17.54 -11.55
N THR A 71 6.72 18.83 -11.28
CA THR A 71 7.76 19.83 -11.57
C THR A 71 9.04 19.49 -10.83
N ARG A 72 8.93 19.09 -9.56
CA ARG A 72 10.11 18.74 -8.76
C ARG A 72 10.73 17.41 -9.15
N LEU A 73 9.91 16.42 -9.49
CA LEU A 73 10.35 15.14 -10.05
C LEU A 73 11.09 15.31 -11.38
N ALA A 74 10.62 16.19 -12.25
CA ALA A 74 11.30 16.51 -13.51
C ALA A 74 12.69 17.10 -13.29
N LEU A 75 12.83 18.04 -12.35
CA LEU A 75 14.11 18.61 -11.97
C LEU A 75 15.05 17.56 -11.38
N LEU A 76 14.53 16.66 -10.54
CA LEU A 76 15.31 15.57 -9.96
C LEU A 76 15.76 14.58 -11.03
N ALA A 77 14.87 14.20 -11.95
CA ALA A 77 15.19 13.30 -13.06
C ALA A 77 16.30 13.86 -13.94
N ALA A 78 16.23 15.14 -14.29
CA ALA A 78 17.27 15.83 -15.05
C ALA A 78 18.62 15.83 -14.32
N ALA A 79 18.62 16.05 -13.01
CA ALA A 79 19.85 16.02 -12.21
C ALA A 79 20.45 14.61 -12.12
N VAL A 80 19.62 13.59 -11.87
CA VAL A 80 20.04 12.18 -11.79
C VAL A 80 20.57 11.68 -13.14
N ALA A 81 19.96 12.13 -14.25
CA ALA A 81 20.40 11.83 -15.61
C ALA A 81 21.70 12.57 -16.01
N GLY A 82 22.23 13.46 -15.17
CA GLY A 82 23.44 14.24 -15.45
C GLY A 82 23.22 15.38 -16.44
N CYS A 83 21.97 15.83 -16.65
CA CYS A 83 21.64 16.97 -17.50
C CYS A 83 21.80 18.31 -16.80
N VAL A 84 22.02 18.31 -15.48
CA VAL A 84 22.21 19.51 -14.66
C VAL A 84 23.49 19.34 -13.84
N GLU A 85 24.37 20.34 -13.87
CA GLU A 85 25.57 20.33 -13.03
C GLU A 85 25.20 20.42 -11.54
N SER A 86 25.80 19.56 -10.74
CA SER A 86 25.69 19.63 -9.29
C SER A 86 26.27 20.94 -8.77
N ALA A 87 25.63 21.55 -7.78
CA ALA A 87 26.18 22.73 -7.11
C ALA A 87 27.58 22.41 -6.54
N PRO A 88 28.55 23.33 -6.61
CA PRO A 88 29.89 23.10 -6.06
C PRO A 88 29.83 22.70 -4.58
N GLY A 89 30.37 21.53 -4.23
CA GLY A 89 30.38 21.00 -2.86
C GLY A 89 29.12 20.23 -2.43
N ALA A 90 28.13 20.07 -3.30
CA ALA A 90 26.99 19.19 -3.01
C ALA A 90 27.38 17.72 -3.16
N ALA A 91 27.09 16.90 -2.15
CA ALA A 91 27.34 15.45 -2.20
C ALA A 91 26.51 14.76 -3.31
N GLY A 92 25.30 15.25 -3.59
CA GLY A 92 24.42 14.77 -4.65
C GLY A 92 23.22 15.71 -4.88
N PRO A 93 22.30 15.37 -5.81
CA PRO A 93 21.10 16.16 -6.03
C PRO A 93 20.21 16.17 -4.78
N ARG A 94 19.53 17.29 -4.55
CA ARG A 94 18.54 17.41 -3.47
C ARG A 94 17.38 16.44 -3.73
N GLY A 95 17.11 15.56 -2.76
CA GLY A 95 16.10 14.53 -2.84
C GLY A 95 14.67 15.05 -2.73
N LEU A 96 13.70 14.14 -2.69
CA LEU A 96 12.28 14.47 -2.59
C LEU A 96 11.56 13.57 -1.59
N PHE A 97 10.84 14.18 -0.65
CA PHE A 97 9.98 13.47 0.29
C PHE A 97 8.52 13.79 -0.03
N LEU A 98 7.81 12.82 -0.60
CA LEU A 98 6.39 12.92 -0.90
C LEU A 98 5.57 12.37 0.26
N TRP A 99 4.71 13.19 0.86
CA TRP A 99 3.84 12.77 1.94
C TRP A 99 2.40 13.22 1.72
N GLY A 100 1.48 12.69 2.51
CA GLY A 100 0.05 12.98 2.41
C GLY A 100 -0.78 11.71 2.58
N GLY A 101 -2.09 11.83 2.63
CA GLY A 101 -2.98 10.69 2.87
C GLY A 101 -2.82 9.53 1.88
N VAL A 102 -3.53 8.44 2.16
CA VAL A 102 -3.50 7.28 1.27
C VAL A 102 -4.34 7.55 0.01
N GLY A 103 -3.93 6.93 -1.11
CA GLY A 103 -4.66 7.03 -2.38
C GLY A 103 -4.38 8.31 -3.17
N ARG A 104 -3.47 9.16 -2.71
CA ARG A 104 -3.16 10.46 -3.35
C ARG A 104 -2.24 10.40 -4.58
N GLY A 105 -1.84 9.20 -4.99
CA GLY A 105 -0.99 9.01 -6.17
C GLY A 105 0.51 9.21 -5.95
N LYS A 106 1.01 9.19 -4.71
CA LYS A 106 2.47 9.27 -4.42
C LYS A 106 3.26 8.16 -5.13
N THR A 107 2.80 6.92 -5.00
CA THR A 107 3.37 5.74 -5.67
C THR A 107 3.33 5.90 -7.19
N LEU A 108 2.20 6.37 -7.74
CA LEU A 108 2.06 6.66 -9.18
C LEU A 108 3.11 7.68 -9.66
N LEU A 109 3.29 8.78 -8.93
CA LEU A 109 4.28 9.80 -9.27
C LEU A 109 5.71 9.24 -9.28
N VAL A 110 6.02 8.36 -8.32
CA VAL A 110 7.32 7.68 -8.23
C VAL A 110 7.49 6.62 -9.31
N ASP A 111 6.43 5.90 -9.70
CA ASP A 111 6.45 4.96 -10.84
C ASP A 111 6.84 5.69 -12.12
N LEU A 112 6.26 6.87 -12.34
CA LEU A 112 6.52 7.69 -13.52
C LEU A 112 7.95 8.21 -13.54
N LEU A 113 8.48 8.65 -12.39
CA LEU A 113 9.88 9.02 -12.26
C LEU A 113 10.80 7.85 -12.63
N ALA A 114 10.57 6.69 -12.02
CA ALA A 114 11.41 5.51 -12.25
C ALA A 114 11.37 5.06 -13.72
N ALA A 115 10.20 5.06 -14.34
CA ALA A 115 10.02 4.71 -15.75
C ALA A 115 10.66 5.73 -16.71
N SER A 116 10.79 6.99 -16.30
CA SER A 116 11.41 8.03 -17.14
C SER A 116 12.94 7.92 -17.19
N LEU A 117 13.57 7.31 -16.19
CA LEU A 117 15.03 7.19 -16.06
C LEU A 117 15.59 5.94 -16.78
N PRO A 118 16.87 5.95 -17.20
CA PRO A 118 17.49 4.78 -17.83
C PRO A 118 17.50 3.54 -16.92
N PRO A 119 17.44 2.32 -17.46
CA PRO A 119 17.55 1.09 -16.69
C PRO A 119 18.81 1.04 -15.81
N GLY A 120 18.69 0.53 -14.59
CA GLY A 120 19.80 0.47 -13.62
C GLY A 120 20.06 1.78 -12.87
N THR A 121 19.42 2.89 -13.23
CA THR A 121 19.60 4.18 -12.54
C THR A 121 18.90 4.22 -11.18
N VAL A 122 17.81 3.47 -11.03
CA VAL A 122 16.92 3.55 -9.87
C VAL A 122 16.92 2.23 -9.10
N LEU A 123 17.28 2.30 -7.82
CA LEU A 123 17.00 1.25 -6.84
C LEU A 123 15.71 1.60 -6.11
N ARG A 124 14.65 0.82 -6.32
CA ARG A 124 13.38 1.01 -5.62
C ARG A 124 13.05 -0.17 -4.72
N ARG A 125 12.70 0.12 -3.48
CA ARG A 125 12.30 -0.88 -2.47
C ARG A 125 11.26 -0.30 -1.52
N HIS A 126 10.40 -1.16 -0.97
CA HIS A 126 9.69 -0.82 0.27
C HIS A 126 10.71 -0.74 1.41
N GLN A 127 10.49 0.14 2.39
CA GLN A 127 11.46 0.36 3.47
C GLN A 127 11.86 -0.94 4.21
N HIS A 128 10.89 -1.78 4.57
CA HIS A 128 11.17 -3.03 5.30
C HIS A 128 12.00 -4.02 4.47
N ALA A 129 11.75 -4.09 3.16
CA ALA A 129 12.53 -4.92 2.25
C ALA A 129 13.96 -4.39 2.10
N PHE A 130 14.13 -3.07 2.01
CA PHE A 130 15.45 -2.44 1.98
C PHE A 130 16.27 -2.74 3.24
N LEU A 131 15.65 -2.65 4.43
CA LEU A 131 16.33 -2.98 5.68
C LEU A 131 16.74 -4.46 5.75
N ALA A 132 15.87 -5.36 5.30
CA ALA A 132 16.20 -6.79 5.22
C ALA A 132 17.35 -7.06 4.23
N ASP A 133 17.34 -6.40 3.06
CA ASP A 133 18.42 -6.47 2.07
C ASP A 133 19.75 -5.94 2.66
N LEU A 134 19.71 -4.82 3.38
CA LEU A 134 20.86 -4.22 4.04
C LEU A 134 21.44 -5.11 5.13
N HIS A 135 20.62 -5.69 6.00
CA HIS A 135 21.10 -6.63 7.02
C HIS A 135 21.78 -7.85 6.40
N ARG A 136 21.22 -8.40 5.31
CA ARG A 136 21.84 -9.51 4.58
C ARG A 136 23.16 -9.10 3.94
N ALA A 137 23.22 -7.94 3.30
CA ALA A 137 24.43 -7.43 2.68
C ALA A 137 25.55 -7.17 3.71
N ILE A 138 25.23 -6.59 4.88
CA ILE A 138 26.19 -6.39 5.97
C ILE A 138 26.74 -7.73 6.47
N ALA A 139 25.87 -8.74 6.64
CA ALA A 139 26.31 -10.07 7.09
C ALA A 139 27.26 -10.72 6.07
N ALA A 140 26.88 -10.70 4.78
CA ALA A 140 27.71 -11.24 3.71
C ALA A 140 29.08 -10.54 3.60
N ALA A 141 29.11 -9.20 3.71
CA ALA A 141 30.36 -8.45 3.67
C ALA A 141 31.28 -8.76 4.87
N ARG A 142 30.71 -9.01 6.06
CA ARG A 142 31.47 -9.46 7.24
C ARG A 142 32.05 -10.85 7.05
N GLU A 143 31.27 -11.78 6.52
CA GLU A 143 31.72 -13.15 6.24
C GLU A 143 32.82 -13.18 5.16
N GLY A 144 32.74 -12.27 4.18
CA GLY A 144 33.77 -12.06 3.17
C GLY A 144 35.03 -11.36 3.67
N GLY A 145 35.07 -10.92 4.93
CA GLY A 145 36.24 -10.26 5.52
C GLY A 145 36.45 -8.81 5.11
N ALA A 146 35.38 -8.07 4.75
CA ALA A 146 35.47 -6.66 4.40
C ALA A 146 35.90 -5.79 5.59
N ASP A 147 36.84 -4.87 5.36
CA ASP A 147 37.34 -3.93 6.37
C ASP A 147 36.23 -2.99 6.90
N ASP A 148 35.41 -2.43 6.00
CA ASP A 148 34.15 -1.76 6.34
C ASP A 148 32.98 -2.47 5.67
N ALA A 149 32.47 -3.50 6.36
CA ALA A 149 31.34 -4.27 5.88
C ALA A 149 30.06 -3.45 5.69
N PHE A 150 29.90 -2.30 6.36
CA PHE A 150 28.72 -1.45 6.17
C PHE A 150 28.81 -0.65 4.88
N ALA A 151 29.96 -0.01 4.64
CA ALA A 151 30.19 0.73 3.40
C ALA A 151 30.07 -0.19 2.18
N GLN A 152 30.71 -1.36 2.22
CA GLN A 152 30.60 -2.36 1.16
C GLN A 152 29.14 -2.80 0.92
N ALA A 153 28.39 -3.05 1.99
CA ALA A 153 26.98 -3.44 1.88
C ALA A 153 26.11 -2.35 1.23
N VAL A 154 26.37 -1.07 1.51
CA VAL A 154 25.66 0.05 0.87
C VAL A 154 26.00 0.13 -0.61
N ASP A 155 27.27 0.00 -0.97
CA ASP A 155 27.72 0.04 -2.36
C ASP A 155 27.15 -1.14 -3.17
N ASP A 156 27.17 -2.34 -2.59
CA ASP A 156 26.62 -3.56 -3.19
C ASP A 156 25.11 -3.45 -3.41
N LEU A 157 24.39 -2.86 -2.45
CA LEU A 157 22.95 -2.62 -2.58
C LEU A 157 22.65 -1.63 -3.70
N LEU A 158 23.38 -0.52 -3.75
CA LEU A 158 23.18 0.49 -4.79
C LEU A 158 23.50 -0.09 -6.16
N ALA A 159 24.54 -0.93 -6.28
CA ALA A 159 24.95 -1.55 -7.54
C ALA A 159 25.06 -0.55 -8.71
N GLY A 160 25.55 0.67 -8.42
CA GLY A 160 25.66 1.75 -9.39
C GLY A 160 24.40 2.60 -9.62
N ALA A 161 23.31 2.32 -8.91
CA ALA A 161 22.12 3.16 -8.92
C ALA A 161 22.44 4.58 -8.43
N ARG A 162 21.86 5.57 -9.10
CA ARG A 162 22.02 7.01 -8.80
C ARG A 162 20.83 7.61 -8.06
N LEU A 163 19.76 6.82 -7.91
CA LEU A 163 18.57 7.19 -7.18
C LEU A 163 18.09 6.01 -6.33
N LEU A 164 17.99 6.22 -5.02
CA LEU A 164 17.26 5.34 -4.12
C LEU A 164 15.84 5.86 -3.93
N VAL A 165 14.87 5.00 -4.19
CA VAL A 165 13.46 5.24 -3.90
C VAL A 165 13.03 4.29 -2.78
N LEU A 166 12.63 4.85 -1.63
CA LEU A 166 11.99 4.11 -0.55
C LEU A 166 10.49 4.39 -0.55
N ASP A 167 9.71 3.37 -0.94
CA ASP A 167 8.26 3.41 -0.88
C ASP A 167 7.77 3.03 0.53
N GLU A 168 6.64 3.61 0.93
CA GLU A 168 5.97 3.32 2.21
C GLU A 168 6.91 3.49 3.42
N PHE A 169 7.57 4.63 3.48
CA PHE A 169 8.49 4.97 4.55
C PHE A 169 7.73 5.22 5.86
N HIS A 170 7.98 4.35 6.84
CA HIS A 170 7.43 4.41 8.20
C HIS A 170 8.33 3.63 9.16
N ALA A 171 8.79 4.26 10.23
CA ALA A 171 9.74 3.66 11.17
C ALA A 171 8.98 3.02 12.36
N HIS A 172 8.94 1.68 12.41
CA HIS A 172 8.28 0.95 13.50
C HIS A 172 9.21 0.57 14.66
N ASP A 173 10.53 0.50 14.44
CA ASP A 173 11.52 0.08 15.44
C ASP A 173 12.71 1.06 15.49
N ILE A 174 13.23 1.31 16.69
CA ILE A 174 14.36 2.22 16.95
C ILE A 174 15.67 1.69 16.37
N ALA A 175 15.92 0.38 16.49
CA ALA A 175 17.17 -0.23 16.04
C ALA A 175 17.30 -0.10 14.52
N ASP A 176 16.20 -0.37 13.82
CA ASP A 176 16.10 -0.19 12.38
C ASP A 176 16.26 1.28 11.98
N ALA A 177 15.70 2.22 12.75
CA ALA A 177 15.84 3.66 12.47
C ALA A 177 17.31 4.13 12.54
N LEU A 178 18.10 3.63 13.50
CA LEU A 178 19.52 3.96 13.62
C LEU A 178 20.34 3.46 12.42
N ILE A 179 20.11 2.22 12.00
CA ILE A 179 20.79 1.62 10.85
C ILE A 179 20.36 2.33 9.56
N LEU A 180 19.07 2.63 9.43
CA LEU A 180 18.50 3.35 8.29
C LEU A 180 19.12 4.75 8.16
N GLY A 181 19.20 5.52 9.25
CA GLY A 181 19.81 6.83 9.25
C GLY A 181 21.26 6.81 8.77
N ARG A 182 22.03 5.81 9.22
CA ARG A 182 23.42 5.61 8.78
C ARG A 182 23.50 5.23 7.29
N ALA A 183 22.59 4.39 6.80
CA ALA A 183 22.55 3.98 5.40
C ALA A 183 22.19 5.16 4.48
N LEU A 184 21.15 5.93 4.84
CA LEU A 184 20.74 7.10 4.07
C LEU A 184 21.86 8.15 3.97
N ALA A 185 22.59 8.38 5.07
CA ALA A 185 23.75 9.27 5.06
C ALA A 185 24.88 8.77 4.14
N ALA A 186 25.20 7.48 4.18
CA ALA A 186 26.21 6.88 3.31
C ALA A 186 25.81 6.96 1.83
N ILE A 187 24.56 6.63 1.51
CA ILE A 187 24.01 6.67 0.14
C ILE A 187 24.04 8.10 -0.42
N HIS A 188 23.66 9.09 0.41
CA HIS A 188 23.75 10.49 0.01
C HIS A 188 25.19 10.96 -0.18
N ALA A 189 26.12 10.51 0.67
CA ALA A 189 27.55 10.82 0.54
C ALA A 189 28.17 10.19 -0.72
N ALA A 190 27.66 9.04 -1.18
CA ALA A 190 28.01 8.43 -2.46
C ALA A 190 27.39 9.16 -3.67
N GLY A 191 26.59 10.21 -3.45
CA GLY A 191 26.01 11.07 -4.46
C GLY A 191 24.74 10.57 -5.12
N ALA A 192 24.15 9.50 -4.57
CA ALA A 192 22.82 9.08 -4.97
C ALA A 192 21.75 10.04 -4.39
N ALA A 193 20.76 10.37 -5.22
CA ALA A 193 19.57 11.08 -4.77
C ALA A 193 18.65 10.14 -3.97
N LEU A 194 17.83 10.74 -3.11
CA LEU A 194 16.87 10.04 -2.27
C LEU A 194 15.44 10.48 -2.61
N VAL A 195 14.54 9.52 -2.77
CA VAL A 195 13.10 9.76 -2.89
C VAL A 195 12.38 8.90 -1.88
N PHE A 196 11.41 9.49 -1.19
CA PHE A 196 10.58 8.81 -0.21
C PHE A 196 9.11 9.03 -0.51
N THR A 197 8.29 8.01 -0.25
CA THR A 197 6.84 8.17 -0.11
C THR A 197 6.43 7.81 1.32
N ALA A 198 5.56 8.62 1.93
CA ALA A 198 5.04 8.34 3.27
C ALA A 198 3.59 8.81 3.41
N ASN A 199 2.89 8.31 4.42
CA ASN A 199 1.56 8.82 4.76
C ASN A 199 1.61 10.04 5.69
N HIS A 200 2.73 10.21 6.40
CA HIS A 200 2.95 11.25 7.39
C HIS A 200 4.20 12.07 7.03
N PRO A 201 4.27 13.34 7.44
CA PRO A 201 5.47 14.14 7.28
C PRO A 201 6.64 13.57 8.12
N PRO A 202 7.90 13.95 7.84
CA PRO A 202 9.07 13.36 8.49
C PRO A 202 9.06 13.36 10.03
N ALA A 203 8.47 14.39 10.65
CA ALA A 203 8.37 14.53 12.10
C ALA A 203 7.37 13.55 12.76
N GLU A 204 6.55 12.86 11.96
CA GLU A 204 5.46 11.98 12.41
C GLU A 204 5.65 10.55 11.87
N LEU A 205 6.87 10.16 11.52
CA LEU A 205 7.16 8.87 10.87
C LEU A 205 7.22 7.65 11.80
N TRP A 206 7.03 7.85 13.10
CA TRP A 206 7.08 6.79 14.10
C TRP A 206 5.76 6.74 14.89
N PRO A 207 5.41 5.55 15.43
CA PRO A 207 4.19 5.39 16.22
C PRO A 207 4.07 6.41 17.36
N ASP A 208 2.90 7.05 17.47
CA ASP A 208 2.60 7.96 18.59
C ASP A 208 2.23 7.18 19.86
N THR A 209 3.25 6.58 20.48
CA THR A 209 3.11 5.85 21.75
C THR A 209 4.06 6.42 22.78
N ALA A 210 3.73 6.28 24.07
CA ALA A 210 4.57 6.78 25.16
C ALA A 210 6.01 6.23 25.11
N PHE A 211 6.20 4.98 24.65
CA PHE A 211 7.54 4.39 24.47
C PHE A 211 8.34 5.08 23.37
N HIS A 212 7.71 5.40 22.24
CA HIS A 212 8.35 6.06 21.11
C HIS A 212 8.61 7.55 21.41
N GLN A 213 7.69 8.22 22.09
CA GLN A 213 7.89 9.60 22.57
C GLN A 213 9.09 9.71 23.52
N ALA A 214 9.26 8.74 24.43
CA ALA A 214 10.42 8.68 25.32
C ALA A 214 11.76 8.45 24.59
N GLN A 215 11.73 8.06 23.31
CA GLN A 215 12.89 7.81 22.47
C GLN A 215 12.90 8.68 21.21
N ALA A 216 12.12 9.78 21.19
CA ALA A 216 12.00 10.67 20.03
C ALA A 216 13.38 11.16 19.54
N ASP A 217 14.30 11.45 20.46
CA ASP A 217 15.69 11.87 20.17
C ASP A 217 16.47 10.88 19.29
N ARG A 218 16.06 9.60 19.25
CA ARG A 218 16.69 8.56 18.41
C ARG A 218 16.12 8.53 17.00
N TYR A 219 14.87 8.95 16.81
CA TYR A 219 14.22 9.01 15.50
C TYR A 219 14.43 10.37 14.82
N GLN A 220 14.51 11.43 15.61
CA GLN A 220 14.70 12.80 15.15
C GLN A 220 15.87 12.97 14.16
N PRO A 221 17.03 12.33 14.33
CA PRO A 221 18.15 12.47 13.39
C PRO A 221 17.80 12.05 11.95
N VAL A 222 16.92 11.05 11.78
CA VAL A 222 16.46 10.61 10.45
C VAL A 222 15.54 11.64 9.83
N ALA A 223 14.60 12.19 10.62
CA ALA A 223 13.71 13.26 10.17
C ALA A 223 14.49 14.52 9.79
N ASP A 224 15.48 14.90 10.59
CA ASP A 224 16.36 16.05 10.35
C ASP A 224 17.21 15.85 9.09
N PHE A 225 17.73 14.65 8.89
CA PHE A 225 18.47 14.30 7.69
C PHE A 225 17.57 14.44 6.44
N ILE A 226 16.35 13.87 6.49
CA ILE A 226 15.38 13.99 5.39
C ILE A 226 15.05 15.45 5.12
N ALA A 227 14.73 16.25 6.14
CA ALA A 227 14.38 17.66 5.99
C ALA A 227 15.54 18.51 5.42
N ARG A 228 16.79 18.14 5.74
CA ARG A 228 17.98 18.83 5.24
C ARG A 228 18.27 18.49 3.79
N HIS A 229 18.13 17.24 3.40
CA HIS A 229 18.60 16.72 2.11
C HIS A 229 17.48 16.54 1.07
N CYS A 230 16.21 16.64 1.46
CA CYS A 230 15.05 16.51 0.58
C CYS A 230 14.19 17.77 0.58
N ASP A 231 13.50 18.02 -0.53
CA ASP A 231 12.35 18.91 -0.54
C ASP A 231 11.13 18.15 -0.02
N LEU A 232 10.37 18.74 0.90
CA LEU A 232 9.17 18.12 1.48
C LEU A 232 7.94 18.60 0.72
N LEU A 233 7.23 17.69 0.04
CA LEU A 233 6.01 18.03 -0.68
C LEU A 233 4.83 17.19 -0.20
N GLU A 234 3.80 17.88 0.27
CA GLU A 234 2.50 17.30 0.55
C GLU A 234 1.73 17.11 -0.77
N VAL A 235 1.29 15.87 -1.01
CA VAL A 235 0.41 15.46 -2.10
C VAL A 235 -0.93 15.09 -1.47
N ASP A 236 -1.67 16.08 -0.99
CA ASP A 236 -3.03 15.90 -0.46
C ASP A 236 -4.00 16.87 -1.15
N GLY A 237 -4.39 16.54 -2.39
CA GLY A 237 -5.41 17.30 -3.14
C GLY A 237 -6.85 16.88 -2.81
N GLY A 238 -7.08 16.11 -1.75
CA GLY A 238 -8.41 15.66 -1.33
C GLY A 238 -9.03 14.53 -2.17
N GLN A 239 -8.56 14.28 -3.39
CA GLN A 239 -9.02 13.18 -4.25
C GLN A 239 -8.21 11.90 -4.02
N ASP A 240 -8.87 10.74 -4.09
CA ASP A 240 -8.24 9.43 -4.01
C ASP A 240 -8.34 8.74 -5.37
N TYR A 241 -7.19 8.64 -6.02
CA TYR A 241 -7.04 8.20 -7.40
C TYR A 241 -7.16 6.69 -7.56
N ARG A 242 -7.07 5.90 -6.48
CA ARG A 242 -7.42 4.46 -6.51
C ARG A 242 -8.90 4.25 -6.84
N LEU A 243 -9.71 5.29 -6.67
CA LEU A 243 -11.16 5.25 -6.84
C LEU A 243 -11.61 5.75 -8.22
N GLN A 244 -10.68 6.21 -9.07
CA GLN A 244 -10.97 6.61 -10.46
C GLN A 244 -11.14 5.36 -11.33
N GLY A 245 -12.32 4.74 -11.20
CA GLY A 245 -12.72 3.52 -11.90
C GLY A 245 -14.02 2.94 -11.33
N ALA A 246 -14.24 3.11 -10.02
CA ALA A 246 -15.53 2.90 -9.39
C ALA A 246 -16.30 4.23 -9.44
N ALA A 247 -17.36 4.29 -10.25
CA ALA A 247 -18.31 5.40 -10.25
C ALA A 247 -18.74 5.73 -8.81
N ALA A 248 -19.17 6.98 -8.59
CA ALA A 248 -19.59 7.59 -7.32
C ALA A 248 -20.80 6.91 -6.63
N ALA A 249 -20.73 5.59 -6.43
CA ALA A 249 -21.70 4.78 -5.75
C ALA A 249 -21.50 4.86 -4.23
N PRO A 250 -22.58 4.75 -3.45
CA PRO A 250 -22.47 4.64 -1.99
C PRO A 250 -21.61 3.42 -1.63
N ARG A 251 -20.66 3.57 -0.72
CA ARG A 251 -19.80 2.47 -0.22
C ARG A 251 -20.40 1.75 1.00
N TRP A 252 -21.56 2.21 1.45
CA TRP A 252 -22.22 1.73 2.65
C TRP A 252 -23.71 1.58 2.35
N TRP A 253 -24.17 0.35 2.14
CA TRP A 253 -25.57 0.05 1.85
C TRP A 253 -26.29 -0.35 3.12
N VAL A 254 -27.35 0.40 3.47
CA VAL A 254 -28.18 0.11 4.64
C VAL A 254 -29.52 -0.47 4.18
N GLY A 255 -29.93 -1.57 4.78
CA GLY A 255 -31.27 -2.15 4.54
C GLY A 255 -31.44 -2.80 3.17
N ALA A 256 -30.34 -3.05 2.44
CA ALA A 256 -30.37 -3.88 1.24
C ALA A 256 -30.72 -5.33 1.59
N THR A 257 -31.49 -6.00 0.73
CA THR A 257 -31.60 -7.46 0.81
C THR A 257 -30.23 -8.08 0.53
N ALA A 258 -30.01 -9.33 0.98
CA ALA A 258 -28.75 -10.02 0.74
C ALA A 258 -28.37 -10.06 -0.76
N ALA A 259 -29.37 -10.24 -1.65
CA ALA A 259 -29.14 -10.24 -3.10
C ALA A 259 -28.75 -8.86 -3.65
N GLU A 260 -29.43 -7.80 -3.22
CA GLU A 260 -29.11 -6.42 -3.65
C GLU A 260 -27.73 -5.98 -3.14
N GLY A 261 -27.42 -6.34 -1.89
CA GLY A 261 -26.12 -6.07 -1.29
C GLY A 261 -24.98 -6.81 -1.99
N ASP A 262 -25.18 -8.09 -2.29
CA ASP A 262 -24.21 -8.91 -3.02
C ASP A 262 -23.95 -8.37 -4.43
N THR A 263 -25.00 -7.99 -5.17
CA THR A 263 -24.85 -7.34 -6.50
C THR A 263 -24.08 -6.04 -6.37
N ALA A 264 -24.42 -5.19 -5.40
CA ALA A 264 -23.77 -3.89 -5.25
C ALA A 264 -22.28 -3.98 -4.88
N LEU A 265 -21.92 -4.93 -3.99
CA LEU A 265 -20.53 -5.19 -3.63
C LEU A 265 -19.74 -5.82 -4.79
N ALA A 266 -20.37 -6.72 -5.56
CA ALA A 266 -19.74 -7.32 -6.72
C ALA A 266 -19.48 -6.29 -7.82
N ASP A 267 -20.47 -5.45 -8.14
CA ASP A 267 -20.33 -4.34 -9.08
C ASP A 267 -19.21 -3.39 -8.65
N TRP A 268 -19.14 -3.04 -7.37
CA TRP A 268 -18.10 -2.17 -6.82
C TRP A 268 -16.69 -2.77 -6.91
N LEU A 269 -16.58 -4.09 -6.77
CA LEU A 269 -15.32 -4.83 -6.94
C LEU A 269 -14.97 -5.11 -8.42
N GLY A 270 -15.82 -4.74 -9.38
CA GLY A 270 -15.65 -5.09 -10.79
C GLY A 270 -15.79 -6.60 -11.04
N LEU A 271 -16.51 -7.31 -10.17
CA LEU A 271 -16.79 -8.73 -10.32
C LEU A 271 -17.99 -8.94 -11.24
N PRO A 272 -17.95 -9.91 -12.16
CA PRO A 272 -19.09 -10.21 -13.02
C PRO A 272 -20.22 -10.83 -12.18
N PHE A 273 -21.28 -10.06 -11.88
CA PHE A 273 -22.44 -10.56 -11.15
C PHE A 273 -23.77 -10.23 -11.84
N GLY A 274 -24.24 -11.18 -12.66
CA GLY A 274 -25.66 -11.40 -12.99
C GLY A 274 -26.28 -10.61 -14.15
N GLY A 275 -26.62 -11.30 -15.25
CA GLY A 275 -27.57 -10.75 -16.24
C GLY A 275 -27.87 -11.55 -17.51
N ARG A 276 -28.31 -12.83 -17.42
CA ARG A 276 -29.39 -13.40 -18.26
C ARG A 276 -29.73 -14.84 -17.83
N ALA A 277 -30.62 -14.95 -16.85
CA ALA A 277 -31.45 -16.15 -16.69
C ALA A 277 -32.66 -16.01 -17.65
N GLY A 278 -32.41 -16.35 -18.91
CA GLY A 278 -33.45 -16.77 -19.85
C GLY A 278 -33.01 -18.14 -20.35
N ASP A 279 -33.85 -19.14 -20.13
CA ASP A 279 -33.78 -20.50 -20.69
C ASP A 279 -32.84 -21.49 -19.99
N ALA A 280 -33.24 -21.94 -18.80
CA ALA A 280 -33.35 -23.38 -18.50
C ALA A 280 -33.99 -23.57 -17.11
N ALA A 281 -35.05 -24.36 -17.10
CA ALA A 281 -35.87 -24.65 -15.93
C ALA A 281 -35.12 -25.44 -14.84
N GLY A 282 -35.39 -25.07 -13.58
CA GLY A 282 -35.40 -25.98 -12.45
C GLY A 282 -34.13 -26.07 -11.59
N ALA A 283 -34.06 -25.28 -10.51
CA ALA A 283 -33.69 -25.74 -9.16
C ALA A 283 -33.72 -24.57 -8.16
N ALA A 284 -34.21 -24.86 -6.96
CA ALA A 284 -34.43 -23.93 -5.87
C ALA A 284 -33.15 -23.25 -5.33
N SER A 285 -33.29 -21.98 -4.96
CA SER A 285 -32.58 -21.26 -3.89
C SER A 285 -31.15 -21.71 -3.55
N LYS A 286 -30.15 -20.97 -4.04
CA LYS A 286 -28.85 -20.73 -3.38
C LYS A 286 -28.23 -19.47 -4.00
N GLY A 287 -28.14 -18.40 -3.20
CA GLY A 287 -27.34 -17.22 -3.54
C GLY A 287 -25.90 -17.65 -3.86
N VAL A 288 -25.31 -17.01 -4.85
CA VAL A 288 -24.06 -17.41 -5.51
C VAL A 288 -22.96 -17.66 -4.48
N ALA A 289 -22.71 -18.94 -4.23
CA ALA A 289 -21.53 -19.43 -3.53
C ALA A 289 -20.38 -19.47 -4.53
N ASN A 290 -19.21 -19.02 -4.10
CA ASN A 290 -17.93 -19.27 -4.77
C ASN A 290 -17.82 -20.76 -5.16
N PRO A 291 -17.58 -21.11 -6.44
CA PRO A 291 -17.37 -22.50 -6.85
C PRO A 291 -16.11 -23.16 -6.24
N GLY A 292 -15.23 -22.40 -5.57
CA GLY A 292 -13.92 -22.90 -5.13
C GLY A 292 -13.62 -23.00 -3.62
N GLY A 293 -14.47 -22.45 -2.73
CA GLY A 293 -14.19 -22.51 -1.28
C GLY A 293 -12.83 -21.92 -0.86
N GLU A 294 -12.35 -20.90 -1.58
CA GLU A 294 -11.04 -20.28 -1.35
C GLU A 294 -10.91 -19.79 0.10
N LYS A 295 -9.78 -20.12 0.72
CA LYS A 295 -9.42 -19.67 2.06
C LYS A 295 -8.17 -18.81 1.98
N LEU A 296 -8.25 -17.59 2.47
CA LEU A 296 -7.08 -16.76 2.67
C LEU A 296 -6.39 -17.15 3.99
N ILE A 297 -5.09 -17.45 3.94
CA ILE A 297 -4.31 -17.76 5.14
C ILE A 297 -3.71 -16.47 5.69
N LEU A 298 -4.23 -16.00 6.83
CA LEU A 298 -3.66 -14.86 7.57
C LEU A 298 -2.96 -15.38 8.83
N ALA A 299 -1.65 -15.16 8.93
CA ALA A 299 -0.82 -15.64 10.03
C ALA A 299 -1.07 -17.13 10.38
N GLY A 300 -1.19 -17.98 9.35
CA GLY A 300 -1.44 -19.42 9.51
C GLY A 300 -2.89 -19.83 9.77
N ARG A 301 -3.83 -18.88 9.85
CA ARG A 301 -5.25 -19.16 10.12
C ARG A 301 -6.13 -18.88 8.88
N PRO A 302 -6.87 -19.88 8.35
CA PRO A 302 -7.71 -19.69 7.17
C PRO A 302 -8.92 -18.80 7.44
N ILE A 303 -9.29 -17.95 6.47
CA ILE A 303 -10.53 -17.17 6.43
C ILE A 303 -11.27 -17.50 5.12
N PRO A 304 -12.56 -17.87 5.18
CA PRO A 304 -13.38 -18.04 3.98
C PRO A 304 -13.47 -16.73 3.19
N VAL A 305 -13.09 -16.75 1.91
CA VAL A 305 -13.21 -15.61 1.00
C VAL A 305 -14.45 -15.82 0.13
N ARG A 306 -15.37 -14.84 0.09
CA ARG A 306 -16.53 -14.90 -0.81
C ARG A 306 -16.10 -14.75 -2.25
N ALA A 307 -15.28 -13.75 -2.55
CA ALA A 307 -14.73 -13.53 -3.87
C ALA A 307 -13.44 -12.72 -3.82
N ARG A 308 -12.66 -12.83 -4.90
CA ARG A 308 -11.43 -12.07 -5.13
C ARG A 308 -11.52 -11.42 -6.51
N ALA A 309 -11.27 -10.11 -6.58
CA ALA A 309 -11.12 -9.42 -7.86
C ALA A 309 -9.78 -9.78 -8.51
N GLY A 310 -9.72 -9.80 -9.84
CA GLY A 310 -8.53 -10.23 -10.61
C GLY A 310 -7.25 -9.46 -10.28
N ALA A 311 -6.12 -10.02 -10.70
CA ALA A 311 -4.75 -9.64 -10.30
C ALA A 311 -4.35 -8.16 -10.49
N GLY A 312 -5.10 -7.39 -11.30
CA GLY A 312 -4.82 -5.97 -11.55
C GLY A 312 -5.41 -4.98 -10.55
N GLU A 313 -6.46 -5.34 -9.79
CA GLU A 313 -7.21 -4.38 -8.96
C GLU A 313 -7.29 -4.73 -7.46
N GLY A 314 -6.75 -5.89 -7.03
CA GLY A 314 -6.50 -6.24 -5.63
C GLY A 314 -7.70 -6.15 -4.68
N GLY A 315 -8.85 -6.73 -5.03
CA GLY A 315 -10.07 -6.68 -4.22
C GLY A 315 -10.37 -8.00 -3.49
N LEU A 316 -10.75 -7.92 -2.22
CA LEU A 316 -11.24 -9.07 -1.46
C LEU A 316 -12.64 -8.84 -0.89
N TRP A 317 -13.47 -9.88 -0.91
CA TRP A 317 -14.81 -9.86 -0.35
C TRP A 317 -14.99 -10.94 0.72
N PHE A 318 -15.50 -10.54 1.89
CA PHE A 318 -15.81 -11.42 3.01
C PHE A 318 -17.19 -11.16 3.61
N ASP A 319 -17.73 -12.16 4.31
CA ASP A 319 -18.81 -11.94 5.27
C ASP A 319 -18.25 -11.39 6.58
N PHE A 320 -19.00 -10.48 7.24
CA PHE A 320 -18.63 -9.92 8.54
C PHE A 320 -18.38 -11.02 9.58
N ALA A 321 -19.23 -12.04 9.61
CA ALA A 321 -19.10 -13.16 10.54
C ALA A 321 -17.77 -13.93 10.36
N ALA A 322 -17.26 -14.04 9.14
CA ALA A 322 -15.99 -14.69 8.87
C ALA A 322 -14.80 -13.84 9.37
N LEU A 323 -14.82 -12.53 9.10
CA LEU A 323 -13.75 -11.60 9.47
C LEU A 323 -13.71 -11.25 10.96
N CYS A 324 -14.86 -10.91 11.54
CA CYS A 324 -14.95 -10.36 12.90
C CYS A 324 -15.58 -11.33 13.91
N GLY A 325 -16.30 -12.36 13.44
CA GLY A 325 -16.85 -13.41 14.32
C GLY A 325 -15.81 -14.41 14.81
N SER A 326 -14.75 -14.66 14.02
CA SER A 326 -13.69 -15.60 14.40
C SER A 326 -12.59 -14.96 15.25
N PRO A 327 -11.86 -15.72 16.11
CA PRO A 327 -10.75 -15.19 16.91
C PRO A 327 -9.59 -14.74 16.02
N ARG A 328 -9.43 -13.41 15.90
CA ARG A 328 -8.37 -12.76 15.11
C ARG A 328 -7.58 -11.78 15.96
N SER A 329 -6.33 -11.57 15.59
CA SER A 329 -5.44 -10.57 16.20
C SER A 329 -5.33 -9.32 15.33
N PRO A 330 -4.91 -8.18 15.89
CA PRO A 330 -4.64 -6.97 15.11
C PRO A 330 -3.68 -7.20 13.91
N GLY A 331 -2.66 -8.05 14.09
CA GLY A 331 -1.72 -8.40 13.04
C GLY A 331 -2.35 -9.13 11.84
N ASP A 332 -3.45 -9.86 12.04
CA ASP A 332 -4.18 -10.47 10.92
C ASP A 332 -4.79 -9.39 10.02
N TYR A 333 -5.38 -8.36 10.63
CA TYR A 333 -6.02 -7.27 9.88
C TYR A 333 -5.01 -6.37 9.18
N LEU A 334 -3.82 -6.17 9.75
CA LEU A 334 -2.72 -5.51 9.06
C LEU A 334 -2.27 -6.30 7.83
N ALA A 335 -2.06 -7.62 7.99
CA ALA A 335 -1.69 -8.49 6.88
C ALA A 335 -2.76 -8.51 5.77
N LEU A 336 -4.03 -8.48 6.15
CA LEU A 336 -5.15 -8.36 5.22
C LEU A 336 -5.09 -7.03 4.46
N ALA A 337 -4.92 -5.92 5.17
CA ALA A 337 -4.96 -4.58 4.60
C ALA A 337 -3.82 -4.32 3.62
N LEU A 338 -2.63 -4.88 3.87
CA LEU A 338 -1.48 -4.79 2.97
C LEU A 338 -1.66 -5.58 1.67
N GLN A 339 -2.48 -6.64 1.68
CA GLN A 339 -2.69 -7.52 0.51
C GLN A 339 -3.94 -7.15 -0.31
N ALA A 340 -4.83 -6.34 0.27
CA ALA A 340 -6.15 -6.04 -0.30
C ALA A 340 -6.39 -4.53 -0.36
N PRO A 341 -5.95 -3.83 -1.44
CA PRO A 341 -6.23 -2.41 -1.61
C PRO A 341 -7.73 -2.08 -1.68
N ARG A 342 -8.60 -3.05 -1.96
CA ARG A 342 -10.06 -2.93 -1.84
C ARG A 342 -10.64 -4.06 -0.98
N LEU A 343 -11.50 -3.71 -0.03
CA LEU A 343 -12.16 -4.65 0.88
C LEU A 343 -13.67 -4.46 0.86
N ALA A 344 -14.41 -5.51 0.50
CA ALA A 344 -15.85 -5.60 0.61
C ALA A 344 -16.24 -6.46 1.82
N ILE A 345 -17.22 -6.00 2.60
CA ILE A 345 -17.75 -6.71 3.78
C ILE A 345 -19.27 -6.84 3.68
N SER A 346 -19.77 -8.07 3.64
CA SER A 346 -21.21 -8.33 3.72
C SER A 346 -21.71 -8.39 5.16
N ASP A 347 -22.93 -7.91 5.36
CA ASP A 347 -23.77 -8.16 6.54
C ASP A 347 -23.19 -7.64 7.86
N VAL A 348 -22.69 -6.41 7.86
CA VAL A 348 -22.24 -5.72 9.09
C VAL A 348 -23.46 -5.52 10.02
N PRO A 349 -23.48 -6.15 11.21
CA PRO A 349 -24.60 -6.06 12.13
C PRO A 349 -24.54 -4.77 12.94
N ARG A 350 -25.70 -4.31 13.42
CA ARG A 350 -25.76 -3.35 14.52
C ARG A 350 -25.25 -4.04 15.78
N PHE A 351 -24.31 -3.40 16.49
CA PHE A 351 -23.68 -4.01 17.66
C PHE A 351 -24.58 -3.91 18.89
N GLY A 352 -24.83 -5.04 19.53
CA GLY A 352 -25.50 -5.14 20.82
C GLY A 352 -24.51 -5.31 21.98
N PRO A 353 -25.02 -5.36 23.24
CA PRO A 353 -24.18 -5.44 24.43
C PRO A 353 -23.28 -6.69 24.52
N ARG A 354 -23.61 -7.74 23.77
CA ARG A 354 -22.86 -9.01 23.76
C ARG A 354 -21.80 -9.10 22.67
N ASP A 355 -21.73 -8.12 21.78
CA ASP A 355 -20.87 -8.16 20.60
C ASP A 355 -19.49 -7.51 20.82
N GLY A 356 -19.06 -7.36 22.08
CA GLY A 356 -17.84 -6.62 22.43
C GLY A 356 -16.57 -7.12 21.73
N ASP A 357 -16.42 -8.44 21.56
CA ASP A 357 -15.28 -9.03 20.86
C ASP A 357 -15.34 -8.78 19.34
N ALA A 358 -16.52 -8.93 18.73
CA ALA A 358 -16.72 -8.68 17.31
C ALA A 358 -16.53 -7.19 16.99
N LEU A 359 -17.03 -6.31 17.85
CA LEU A 359 -16.84 -4.87 17.75
C LEU A 359 -15.38 -4.47 17.87
N ARG A 360 -14.65 -5.02 18.84
CA ARG A 360 -13.21 -4.76 19.01
C ARG A 360 -12.42 -5.19 17.78
N ARG A 361 -12.74 -6.35 17.22
CA ARG A 361 -12.14 -6.84 15.98
C ARG A 361 -12.48 -5.98 14.78
N PHE A 362 -13.73 -5.50 14.69
CA PHE A 362 -14.13 -4.55 13.67
C PHE A 362 -13.35 -3.24 13.77
N ILE A 363 -13.13 -2.70 14.98
CA ILE A 363 -12.27 -1.53 15.19
C ILE A 363 -10.86 -1.79 14.67
N TRP A 364 -10.25 -2.94 15.02
CA TRP A 364 -8.91 -3.29 14.51
C TRP A 364 -8.86 -3.39 12.99
N LEU A 365 -9.92 -3.93 12.38
CA LEU A 365 -10.05 -4.01 10.93
C LEU A 365 -10.11 -2.62 10.30
N ILE A 366 -10.96 -1.73 10.82
CA ILE A 366 -11.09 -0.35 10.33
C ILE A 366 -9.78 0.42 10.52
N ASP A 367 -9.12 0.25 11.67
CA ASP A 367 -7.85 0.89 11.97
C ASP A 367 -6.77 0.47 10.95
N ALA A 368 -6.61 -0.83 10.73
CA ALA A 368 -5.65 -1.36 9.75
C ALA A 368 -6.00 -0.95 8.30
N ALA A 369 -7.28 -1.01 7.93
CA ALA A 369 -7.76 -0.61 6.61
C ALA A 369 -7.53 0.88 6.35
N TYR A 370 -7.79 1.73 7.35
CA TYR A 370 -7.56 3.17 7.24
C TYR A 370 -6.07 3.50 7.10
N GLU A 371 -5.22 2.89 7.93
CA GLU A 371 -3.77 3.14 7.94
C GLU A 371 -3.08 2.68 6.64
N ALA A 372 -3.53 1.57 6.06
CA ALA A 372 -3.10 1.09 4.74
C ALA A 372 -3.86 1.76 3.57
N GLY A 373 -4.87 2.58 3.88
CA GLY A 373 -5.83 3.21 2.97
C GLY A 373 -6.43 2.27 1.94
N VAL A 374 -6.92 1.17 2.46
CA VAL A 374 -7.82 0.24 1.78
C VAL A 374 -9.14 0.96 1.51
N ALA A 375 -9.60 0.87 0.27
CA ALA A 375 -10.96 1.30 -0.04
C ALA A 375 -11.93 0.27 0.56
N LEU A 376 -12.85 0.73 1.42
CA LEU A 376 -13.82 -0.12 2.08
C LEU A 376 -15.20 0.05 1.45
N ALA A 377 -15.89 -1.07 1.22
CA ALA A 377 -17.31 -1.12 0.90
C ALA A 377 -18.02 -2.12 1.81
N ALA A 378 -19.24 -1.83 2.27
CA ALA A 378 -19.97 -2.73 3.14
C ALA A 378 -21.48 -2.68 2.97
N THR A 379 -22.14 -3.82 3.19
CA THR A 379 -23.58 -3.87 3.47
C THR A 379 -23.79 -3.96 4.98
N ALA A 380 -24.76 -3.21 5.48
CA ALA A 380 -25.00 -3.07 6.91
C ALA A 380 -26.49 -3.02 7.24
N THR A 381 -26.80 -3.40 8.47
CA THR A 381 -28.18 -3.31 9.00
C THR A 381 -28.55 -1.91 9.46
N SER A 382 -27.56 -1.03 9.68
CA SER A 382 -27.76 0.37 10.08
C SER A 382 -26.72 1.29 9.43
N PRO A 383 -26.95 2.62 9.44
CA PRO A 383 -25.91 3.61 9.18
C PRO A 383 -24.70 3.42 10.10
N TRP A 384 -23.52 3.88 9.65
CA TRP A 384 -22.27 3.69 10.40
C TRP A 384 -22.22 4.47 11.73
N ASP A 385 -22.95 5.58 11.82
CA ASP A 385 -23.09 6.42 13.01
C ASP A 385 -24.04 5.82 14.04
N GLU A 386 -25.00 5.00 13.61
CA GLU A 386 -25.97 4.31 14.48
C GLU A 386 -25.54 2.88 14.89
N LEU A 387 -24.44 2.36 14.33
CA LEU A 387 -23.91 1.02 14.60
C LEU A 387 -23.73 0.75 16.10
N LEU A 388 -23.46 1.81 16.88
CA LEU A 388 -23.06 1.75 18.28
C LEU A 388 -24.19 2.11 19.26
N ASP A 389 -25.32 2.60 18.74
CA ASP A 389 -26.44 3.05 19.57
C ASP A 389 -27.15 1.90 20.31
N GLY A 390 -26.90 0.66 19.89
CA GLY A 390 -27.42 -0.55 20.53
C GLY A 390 -26.64 -1.01 21.76
N ALA A 391 -25.49 -0.40 22.07
CA ALA A 391 -24.59 -0.87 23.12
C ALA A 391 -23.89 0.27 23.92
N PRO A 392 -24.65 1.04 24.72
CA PRO A 392 -24.11 2.17 25.48
C PRO A 392 -22.99 1.80 26.46
N ASP A 393 -23.01 0.58 27.02
CA ASP A 393 -21.96 0.09 27.91
C ASP A 393 -20.63 -0.18 27.18
N LEU A 394 -20.69 -0.65 25.93
CA LEU A 394 -19.51 -0.82 25.07
C LEU A 394 -18.93 0.54 24.63
N ALA A 395 -19.79 1.53 24.39
CA ALA A 395 -19.38 2.91 24.11
C ALA A 395 -18.57 3.52 25.27
N ARG A 396 -18.85 3.13 26.52
CA ARG A 396 -18.08 3.57 27.69
C ARG A 396 -16.73 2.85 27.82
N LEU A 397 -16.68 1.55 27.55
CA LEU A 397 -15.47 0.71 27.65
C LEU A 397 -14.46 0.97 26.53
N LEU A 398 -14.93 1.20 25.30
CA LEU A 398 -14.11 1.39 24.10
C LEU A 398 -14.11 2.85 23.62
N GLY A 399 -14.59 3.79 24.43
CA GLY A 399 -15.03 5.11 23.96
C GLY A 399 -14.02 5.92 23.16
N ARG A 400 -12.71 5.82 23.46
CA ARG A 400 -11.68 6.51 22.65
C ARG A 400 -11.48 5.81 21.30
N ASP A 401 -11.34 4.48 21.30
CA ASP A 401 -11.16 3.67 20.09
C ASP A 401 -12.39 3.71 19.18
N LEU A 402 -13.60 3.77 19.75
CA LEU A 402 -14.84 3.91 19.01
C LEU A 402 -14.99 5.27 18.34
N ARG A 403 -14.67 6.38 19.03
CA ARG A 403 -14.66 7.71 18.41
C ARG A 403 -13.64 7.78 17.27
N ARG A 404 -12.47 7.16 17.46
CA ARG A 404 -11.46 7.04 16.39
C ARG A 404 -12.00 6.24 15.21
N CYS A 405 -12.54 5.05 15.46
CA CYS A 405 -13.13 4.19 14.44
C CYS A 405 -14.25 4.91 13.68
N ALA A 406 -15.18 5.58 14.38
CA ALA A 406 -16.26 6.35 13.76
C ALA A 406 -15.74 7.50 12.89
N SER A 407 -14.69 8.22 13.33
CA SER A 407 -14.06 9.26 12.50
C SER A 407 -13.42 8.68 11.24
N ARG A 408 -12.72 7.56 11.36
CA ARG A 408 -12.09 6.84 10.24
C ARG A 408 -13.14 6.34 9.25
N LEU A 409 -14.21 5.69 9.74
CA LEU A 409 -15.35 5.27 8.92
C LEU A 409 -16.02 6.45 8.24
N ALA A 410 -16.25 7.55 8.95
CA ALA A 410 -16.83 8.76 8.37
C ALA A 410 -15.96 9.31 7.24
N GLU A 411 -14.64 9.29 7.38
CA GLU A 411 -13.74 9.76 6.32
C GLU A 411 -13.70 8.79 5.12
N MET A 412 -13.64 7.48 5.39
CA MET A 412 -13.68 6.43 4.38
C MET A 412 -15.01 6.43 3.60
N THR A 413 -16.11 6.83 4.23
CA THR A 413 -17.46 6.89 3.64
C THR A 413 -17.83 8.26 3.05
N ARG A 414 -17.33 9.39 3.56
CA ARG A 414 -17.56 10.75 3.01
C ARG A 414 -16.96 10.97 1.62
N ARG A 415 -16.09 10.06 1.16
CA ARG A 415 -15.67 9.96 -0.24
C ARG A 415 -16.77 9.33 -1.15
N SER A 416 -17.99 9.15 -0.64
CA SER A 416 -19.21 8.82 -1.39
C SER A 416 -20.26 9.95 -1.28
N PRO A 417 -21.05 10.21 -2.34
CA PRO A 417 -22.18 11.12 -2.23
C PRO A 417 -23.24 10.56 -1.26
N ARG A 418 -23.79 11.43 -0.42
CA ARG A 418 -24.96 11.08 0.42
C ARG A 418 -26.13 10.72 -0.49
N VAL A 419 -26.77 9.58 -0.21
CA VAL A 419 -28.09 9.27 -0.78
C VAL A 419 -29.07 10.33 -0.27
N PRO A 420 -29.84 11.00 -1.13
CA PRO A 420 -30.87 11.91 -0.67
C PRO A 420 -31.92 11.14 0.12
N ASP A 421 -32.29 11.67 1.28
CA ASP A 421 -33.37 11.16 2.12
C ASP A 421 -34.59 10.87 1.24
N ARG A 422 -35.06 9.62 1.26
CA ARG A 422 -36.43 9.33 0.80
C ARG A 422 -37.36 9.91 1.85
N ALA A 423 -37.63 11.21 1.72
CA ALA A 423 -38.70 11.89 2.41
C ALA A 423 -39.97 11.04 2.26
N GLY A 424 -40.58 10.73 3.40
CA GLY A 424 -41.67 9.78 3.51
C GLY A 424 -42.81 10.09 2.55
N SER A 425 -43.27 9.05 1.85
CA SER A 425 -44.63 9.00 1.34
C SER A 425 -45.60 8.91 2.53
N ARG A 426 -45.90 10.06 3.13
CA ARG A 426 -47.13 10.25 3.90
C ARG A 426 -48.11 11.02 3.02
N GLY A 427 -49.13 10.28 2.59
CA GLY A 427 -50.51 10.72 2.36
C GLY A 427 -50.76 12.04 1.63
N ALA A 428 -51.35 11.91 0.44
CA ALA A 428 -52.63 12.55 0.12
C ALA A 428 -53.45 11.56 -0.72
#